data_AF-A0A7K1Y0R9-F1
#
_entry.id   AF-A0A7K1Y0R9-F1
#
_cell.length_a   1.000
_cell.length_b   1.000
_cell.length_c   1.000
_cell.angle_alpha   90.00
_cell.angle_beta   90.00
_cell.angle_gamma   90.00
#
_symmetry.space_group_name_H-M   'P 1'
#
loop_
_entity.id
_entity.type
_entity.pdbx_description
1 polymer ?
#
loop_
_entity_poly.entity_id
_entity_poly.type
_entity_poly.pdbx_seq_one_letter_code
_entity_poly.pdbx_strand_id
1 'polypeptide(L)'
;MKWYLHILPAVITVVGNIIFYLIIKGRIDNKIERYKTVFNGIFKEKIEVYRAFLKLSHSLSYKLYVYQTFLNDASPAEIRQAFNEMIEHFSINEPFISVTLVEKFKTLQKELQECFEAIFRYSSMLTNDPSNSGKYEAAYVEAKNKLQGSTLLKDLERSIISEMKKDLGIDKL
;
A
#
# COMPACT_ATOMS: atom_id res chain seq x y z
N MET A 1 -24.83 -59.15 -41.85
CA MET A 1 -25.22 -57.72 -41.70
C MET A 1 -24.51 -57.14 -40.48
N LYS A 2 -23.41 -56.39 -40.67
CA LYS A 2 -22.52 -55.91 -39.58
C LYS A 2 -22.88 -54.49 -39.11
N TRP A 3 -24.14 -54.25 -38.78
CA TRP A 3 -24.61 -52.93 -38.31
C TRP A 3 -23.94 -52.50 -36.99
N TYR A 4 -23.56 -53.48 -36.17
CA TYR A 4 -22.83 -53.26 -34.92
C TYR A 4 -21.45 -52.61 -35.12
N LEU A 5 -20.82 -52.76 -36.30
CA LEU A 5 -19.52 -52.15 -36.59
C LEU A 5 -19.60 -50.62 -36.71
N HIS A 6 -20.77 -50.08 -37.05
CA HIS A 6 -20.99 -48.64 -37.24
C HIS A 6 -21.68 -47.98 -36.04
N ILE A 7 -22.49 -48.73 -35.28
CA ILE A 7 -23.20 -48.22 -34.10
C ILE A 7 -22.26 -48.12 -32.88
N LEU A 8 -21.35 -49.08 -32.71
CA LEU A 8 -20.42 -49.10 -31.57
C LEU A 8 -19.49 -47.87 -31.53
N PRO A 9 -18.85 -47.44 -32.65
CA PRO A 9 -18.06 -46.21 -32.67
C PRO A 9 -18.88 -44.95 -32.37
N ALA A 10 -20.13 -44.90 -32.84
CA ALA A 10 -21.02 -43.76 -32.59
C ALA A 10 -21.35 -43.65 -31.10
N VAL A 11 -21.68 -44.76 -30.44
CA VAL A 11 -21.95 -44.80 -28.99
C VAL A 11 -20.71 -44.43 -28.18
N ILE A 12 -19.53 -44.96 -28.55
CA ILE A 12 -18.27 -44.62 -27.88
C ILE A 12 -17.95 -43.12 -28.01
N THR A 13 -18.19 -42.54 -29.18
CA THR A 13 -17.97 -41.09 -29.41
C THR A 13 -18.90 -40.24 -28.55
N VAL A 14 -20.18 -40.61 -28.46
CA VAL A 14 -21.16 -39.89 -27.63
C VAL A 14 -20.80 -39.99 -26.15
N VAL A 15 -20.51 -41.21 -25.65
CA VAL A 15 -20.13 -41.43 -24.25
C VAL A 15 -18.81 -40.72 -23.94
N GLY A 16 -17.83 -40.77 -24.83
CA GLY A 16 -16.55 -40.07 -24.70
C GLY A 16 -16.72 -38.56 -24.60
N ASN A 17 -17.56 -37.96 -25.44
CA ASN A 17 -17.88 -36.54 -25.37
C ASN A 17 -18.61 -36.15 -24.08
N ILE A 18 -19.54 -36.98 -23.60
CA ILE A 18 -20.23 -36.75 -22.33
C ILE A 18 -19.24 -36.80 -21.16
N ILE A 19 -18.38 -37.82 -21.11
CA ILE A 19 -17.35 -37.95 -20.06
C ILE A 19 -16.37 -36.77 -20.14
N PHE A 20 -15.91 -36.41 -21.33
CA PHE A 20 -15.02 -35.27 -21.55
C PHE A 20 -15.65 -33.96 -21.09
N TYR A 21 -16.91 -33.71 -21.45
CA TYR A 21 -17.67 -32.55 -21.02
C TYR A 21 -17.82 -32.51 -19.49
N LEU A 22 -18.19 -33.63 -18.85
CA LEU A 22 -18.34 -33.70 -17.39
C LEU A 22 -17.02 -33.50 -16.66
N ILE A 23 -15.91 -34.05 -17.17
CA ILE A 23 -14.58 -33.87 -16.58
C ILE A 23 -14.11 -32.43 -16.73
N ILE A 24 -14.27 -31.84 -17.91
CA ILE A 24 -13.88 -30.45 -18.16
C ILE A 24 -14.73 -29.50 -17.35
N LYS A 25 -16.06 -29.60 -17.45
CA LYS A 25 -16.98 -28.73 -16.72
C LYS A 25 -16.76 -28.85 -15.21
N GLY A 26 -16.69 -30.08 -14.70
CA GLY A 26 -16.53 -30.32 -13.27
C GLY A 26 -15.15 -29.92 -12.72
N ARG A 27 -14.06 -30.01 -13.49
CA ARG A 27 -12.72 -29.64 -12.98
C ARG A 27 -12.31 -28.23 -13.34
N ILE A 28 -12.61 -27.77 -14.54
CA ILE A 28 -12.18 -26.45 -15.04
C ILE A 28 -13.08 -25.37 -14.46
N ASP A 29 -14.41 -25.50 -14.50
CA ASP A 29 -15.28 -24.44 -13.97
C ASP A 29 -15.09 -24.29 -12.45
N ASN A 30 -15.04 -25.38 -11.70
CA ASN A 30 -14.79 -25.33 -10.25
C ASN A 30 -13.42 -24.74 -9.90
N LYS A 31 -12.38 -25.01 -10.71
CA LYS A 31 -11.07 -24.37 -10.52
C LYS A 31 -11.16 -22.88 -10.83
N ILE A 32 -11.76 -22.50 -11.96
CA ILE A 32 -11.94 -21.11 -12.36
C ILE A 32 -12.73 -20.34 -11.32
N GLU A 33 -13.83 -20.90 -10.80
CA GLU A 33 -14.61 -20.28 -9.74
C GLU A 33 -13.81 -20.09 -8.46
N ARG A 34 -13.09 -21.12 -7.99
CA ARG A 34 -12.19 -20.96 -6.82
C ARG A 34 -11.13 -19.89 -7.06
N TYR A 35 -10.50 -19.87 -8.23
CA TYR A 35 -9.54 -18.83 -8.58
C TYR A 35 -10.17 -17.44 -8.57
N LYS A 36 -11.38 -17.28 -9.14
CA LYS A 36 -12.13 -16.02 -9.10
C LYS A 36 -12.45 -15.59 -7.67
N THR A 37 -12.91 -16.50 -6.82
CA THR A 37 -13.22 -16.20 -5.41
C THR A 37 -11.97 -15.77 -4.65
N VAL A 38 -10.87 -16.51 -4.79
CA VAL A 38 -9.60 -16.19 -4.13
C VAL A 38 -9.06 -14.85 -4.65
N PHE A 39 -9.11 -14.62 -5.97
CA PHE A 39 -8.72 -13.35 -6.58
C PHE A 39 -9.56 -12.19 -6.06
N ASN A 40 -10.89 -12.33 -5.98
CA ASN A 40 -11.77 -11.30 -5.43
C ASN A 40 -11.46 -11.02 -3.95
N GLY A 41 -11.14 -12.05 -3.16
CA GLY A 41 -10.72 -11.89 -1.77
C GLY A 41 -9.43 -11.10 -1.64
N ILE A 42 -8.37 -11.50 -2.36
CA ILE A 42 -7.07 -10.83 -2.37
C ILE A 42 -7.20 -9.39 -2.89
N PHE A 43 -7.99 -9.19 -3.94
CA PHE A 43 -8.24 -7.88 -4.52
C PHE A 43 -8.90 -6.93 -3.52
N LYS A 44 -9.93 -7.41 -2.81
CA LYS A 44 -10.62 -6.64 -1.78
C LYS A 44 -9.65 -6.26 -0.66
N GLU A 45 -8.85 -7.21 -0.19
CA GLU A 45 -7.85 -6.99 0.86
C GLU A 45 -6.83 -5.92 0.44
N LYS A 46 -6.30 -6.02 -0.78
CA LYS A 46 -5.37 -5.04 -1.36
C LYS A 46 -5.95 -3.63 -1.38
N ILE A 47 -7.21 -3.48 -1.80
CA ILE A 47 -7.88 -2.18 -1.83
C ILE A 47 -8.11 -1.62 -0.41
N GLU A 48 -8.47 -2.46 0.56
CA GLU A 48 -8.61 -2.05 1.96
C GLU A 48 -7.26 -1.60 2.55
N VAL A 49 -6.17 -2.32 2.28
CA VAL A 49 -4.81 -1.93 2.65
C VAL A 49 -4.46 -0.55 2.10
N TYR A 50 -4.73 -0.31 0.82
CA TYR A 50 -4.46 0.97 0.17
C TYR A 50 -5.32 2.12 0.72
N ARG A 51 -6.60 1.88 1.04
CA ARG A 51 -7.47 2.87 1.69
C ARG A 51 -6.99 3.23 3.09
N ALA A 52 -6.63 2.22 3.89
CA ALA A 52 -6.10 2.43 5.23
C ALA A 52 -4.81 3.24 5.20
N PHE A 53 -3.92 2.96 4.25
CA PHE A 53 -2.71 3.75 4.04
C PHE A 53 -3.02 5.21 3.73
N LEU A 54 -3.91 5.48 2.76
CA LEU A 54 -4.28 6.86 2.39
C LEU A 54 -4.87 7.62 3.58
N LYS A 55 -5.65 6.95 4.43
CA LYS A 55 -6.18 7.54 5.67
C LYS A 55 -5.07 7.90 6.66
N LEU A 56 -4.10 7.01 6.88
CA LEU A 56 -2.94 7.25 7.73
C LEU A 56 -2.09 8.41 7.19
N SER A 57 -1.84 8.42 5.87
CA SER A 57 -1.11 9.48 5.18
C SER A 57 -1.78 10.86 5.33
N HIS A 58 -3.09 10.94 5.12
CA HIS A 58 -3.85 12.17 5.33
C HIS A 58 -3.84 12.61 6.80
N SER A 59 -3.98 11.67 7.75
CA SER A 59 -3.91 11.99 9.18
C SER A 59 -2.54 12.55 9.57
N LEU A 60 -1.45 11.92 9.10
CA LEU A 60 -0.09 12.38 9.33
C LEU A 60 0.14 13.77 8.71
N SER A 61 -0.30 13.97 7.47
CA SER A 61 -0.23 15.28 6.79
C SER A 61 -0.94 16.37 7.58
N TYR A 62 -2.14 16.08 8.09
CA TYR A 62 -2.91 17.02 8.92
C TYR A 62 -2.20 17.34 10.24
N LYS A 63 -1.69 16.32 10.94
CA LYS A 63 -0.93 16.51 12.20
C LYS A 63 0.33 17.34 11.99
N LEU A 64 1.07 17.10 10.90
CA LEU A 64 2.23 17.90 10.51
C LEU A 64 1.85 19.36 10.24
N TYR A 65 0.74 19.59 9.52
CA TYR A 65 0.23 20.93 9.27
C TYR A 65 -0.19 21.66 10.56
N VAL A 66 -0.90 20.99 11.46
CA VAL A 66 -1.33 21.54 12.76
C VAL A 66 -0.11 21.88 13.62
N TYR A 67 0.85 20.98 13.76
CA TYR A 67 2.09 21.20 14.51
C TYR A 67 2.86 22.46 14.06
N GLN A 68 2.81 22.76 12.77
CA GLN A 68 3.47 23.92 12.19
C GLN A 68 2.68 25.21 12.35
N THR A 69 1.35 25.14 12.26
CA THR A 69 0.45 26.30 12.24
C THR A 69 0.07 26.75 13.64
N PHE A 70 -0.17 25.78 14.53
CA PHE A 70 -0.55 25.98 15.91
C PHE A 70 0.57 25.40 16.77
N LEU A 71 1.46 26.28 17.24
CA LEU A 71 2.68 25.95 18.00
C LEU A 71 2.44 25.13 19.30
N ASN A 72 1.20 24.71 19.62
CA ASN A 72 0.84 24.05 20.87
C ASN A 72 -0.20 22.91 20.77
N ASP A 73 -0.83 22.63 19.62
CA ASP A 73 -2.01 21.73 19.58
C ASP A 73 -1.71 20.28 19.15
N ALA A 74 -0.62 20.03 18.42
CA ALA A 74 -0.17 18.68 18.10
C ALA A 74 1.17 18.43 18.78
N SER A 75 1.28 17.40 19.60
CA SER A 75 2.57 17.10 20.25
C SER A 75 3.51 16.38 19.28
N PRO A 76 4.83 16.61 19.33
CA PRO A 76 5.80 15.80 18.59
C PRO A 76 5.62 14.28 18.80
N ALA A 77 5.11 13.88 19.96
CA ALA A 77 4.78 12.49 20.28
C ALA A 77 3.63 11.95 19.43
N GLU A 78 2.57 12.73 19.18
CA GLU A 78 1.42 12.33 18.37
C GLU A 78 1.77 12.16 16.88
N ILE A 79 2.69 12.98 16.38
CA ILE A 79 3.18 12.87 15.01
C ILE A 79 4.06 11.63 14.88
N ARG A 80 4.95 11.40 15.85
CA ARG A 80 5.78 10.19 15.90
C ARG A 80 4.94 8.93 15.98
N GLN A 81 3.88 8.93 16.79
CA GLN A 81 2.94 7.83 16.88
C GLN A 81 2.25 7.58 15.53
N ALA A 82 1.70 8.62 14.89
CA ALA A 82 1.07 8.48 13.58
C ALA A 82 2.02 7.93 12.50
N PHE A 83 3.29 8.33 12.57
CA PHE A 83 4.31 7.81 11.68
C PHE A 83 4.63 6.33 11.95
N ASN A 84 4.73 5.93 13.22
CA ASN A 84 4.91 4.52 13.60
C ASN A 84 3.72 3.65 13.17
N GLU A 85 2.48 4.12 13.35
CA GLU A 85 1.27 3.44 12.88
C GLU A 85 1.32 3.21 11.36
N MET A 86 1.82 4.19 10.60
CA MET A 86 2.00 4.05 9.16
C MET A 86 3.08 3.03 8.78
N ILE A 87 4.20 2.98 9.53
CA ILE A 87 5.25 1.96 9.34
C ILE A 87 4.73 0.57 9.64
N GLU A 88 4.07 0.39 10.78
CA GLU A 88 3.51 -0.90 11.18
C GLU A 88 2.51 -1.41 10.16
N HIS A 89 1.58 -0.55 9.70
CA HIS A 89 0.63 -0.90 8.64
C HIS A 89 1.35 -1.36 7.36
N PHE A 90 2.43 -0.71 6.96
CA PHE A 90 3.18 -1.07 5.77
C PHE A 90 3.94 -2.39 5.91
N SER A 91 4.56 -2.63 7.07
CA SER A 91 5.29 -3.86 7.34
C SER A 91 4.37 -5.08 7.44
N ILE A 92 3.20 -4.94 8.07
CA ILE A 92 2.22 -6.03 8.17
C ILE A 92 1.65 -6.39 6.79
N ASN A 93 1.41 -5.37 5.96
CA ASN A 93 0.73 -5.54 4.68
C ASN A 93 1.67 -5.58 3.47
N GLU A 94 2.99 -5.67 3.66
CA GLU A 94 4.00 -5.77 2.60
C GLU A 94 3.63 -6.79 1.50
N PRO A 95 3.05 -7.99 1.79
CA PRO A 95 2.65 -8.94 0.76
C PRO A 95 1.60 -8.45 -0.24
N PHE A 96 0.80 -7.44 0.13
CA PHE A 96 -0.24 -6.85 -0.72
C PHE A 96 0.22 -5.62 -1.47
N ILE A 97 1.43 -5.15 -1.21
CA ILE A 97 1.97 -3.89 -1.73
C ILE A 97 3.04 -4.19 -2.78
N SER A 98 3.10 -3.39 -3.85
CA SER A 98 4.12 -3.57 -4.87
C SER A 98 5.52 -3.26 -4.33
N VAL A 99 6.54 -3.93 -4.87
CA VAL A 99 7.96 -3.69 -4.51
C VAL A 99 8.32 -2.20 -4.69
N THR A 100 7.83 -1.57 -5.76
CA THR A 100 8.03 -0.15 -6.02
C THR A 100 7.46 0.73 -4.92
N LEU A 101 6.26 0.43 -4.42
CA LEU A 101 5.66 1.16 -3.30
C LEU A 101 6.42 0.92 -2.00
N VAL A 102 6.90 -0.30 -1.76
CA VAL A 102 7.77 -0.63 -0.61
C VAL A 102 9.04 0.21 -0.62
N GLU A 103 9.72 0.31 -1.76
CA GLU A 103 10.94 1.12 -1.89
C GLU A 103 10.64 2.61 -1.65
N LYS A 104 9.56 3.14 -2.22
CA LYS A 104 9.14 4.52 -1.98
C LYS A 104 8.82 4.78 -0.51
N PHE A 105 8.16 3.82 0.16
CA PHE A 105 7.87 3.92 1.59
C PHE A 105 9.14 3.91 2.43
N LYS A 106 10.12 3.05 2.12
CA LYS A 106 11.42 3.03 2.83
C LYS A 106 12.18 4.35 2.68
N THR A 107 12.15 4.95 1.49
CA THR A 107 12.73 6.28 1.25
C THR A 107 12.03 7.35 2.08
N LEU A 108 10.70 7.39 2.03
CA LEU A 108 9.90 8.30 2.87
C LEU A 108 10.20 8.11 4.36
N GLN A 109 10.33 6.86 4.81
CA GLN A 109 10.61 6.54 6.20
C GLN A 109 11.94 7.15 6.63
N LYS A 110 12.98 6.99 5.80
CA LYS A 110 14.30 7.56 6.05
C LYS A 110 14.25 9.09 6.09
N GLU A 111 13.59 9.72 5.12
CA GLU A 111 13.46 11.18 5.06
C GLU A 111 12.73 11.75 6.28
N LEU A 112 11.64 11.10 6.72
CA LEU A 112 10.91 11.52 7.91
C LEU A 112 11.75 11.33 9.18
N GLN A 113 12.49 10.23 9.29
CA GLN A 113 13.39 9.99 10.42
C GLN A 113 14.49 11.07 10.49
N GLU A 114 15.14 11.39 9.37
CA GLU A 114 16.14 12.47 9.30
C GLU A 114 15.56 13.82 9.74
N CYS A 115 14.32 14.12 9.32
CA CYS A 115 13.64 15.35 9.74
C CYS A 115 13.39 15.39 11.26
N PHE A 116 12.89 14.30 11.85
CA PHE A 116 12.66 14.24 13.29
C PHE A 116 13.96 14.32 14.10
N GLU A 117 15.02 13.65 13.65
CA GLU A 117 16.33 13.68 14.31
C GLU A 117 16.91 15.10 14.31
N ALA A 118 16.81 15.83 13.20
CA ALA A 118 17.26 17.22 13.13
C ALA A 118 16.49 18.14 14.09
N ILE A 119 15.15 17.97 14.15
CA ILE A 119 14.28 18.74 15.06
C ILE A 119 14.61 18.44 16.52
N PHE A 120 14.71 17.16 16.87
CA PHE A 120 15.03 16.74 18.23
C PHE A 120 16.42 17.20 18.66
N ARG A 121 17.42 17.07 17.78
CA ARG A 121 18.79 17.49 18.07
C ARG A 121 18.87 18.99 18.35
N TYR A 122 18.21 19.82 17.54
CA TYR A 122 18.17 21.27 17.78
C TYR A 122 17.46 21.60 19.10
N SER A 123 16.28 21.02 19.37
CA SER A 123 15.52 21.25 20.60
C SER A 123 16.29 20.82 21.87
N SER A 124 16.98 19.68 21.81
CA SER A 124 17.82 19.19 22.92
C SER A 124 19.01 20.12 23.17
N MET A 125 19.68 20.60 22.11
CA MET A 125 20.80 21.54 22.25
C MET A 125 20.35 22.90 22.77
N LEU A 126 19.17 23.38 22.37
CA LEU A 126 18.60 24.62 22.88
C LEU A 126 18.34 24.57 24.40
N THR A 127 18.16 23.37 24.95
CA THR A 127 17.95 23.14 26.40
C THR A 127 19.26 22.88 27.14
N ASN A 128 20.16 22.07 26.56
CA ASN A 128 21.35 21.54 27.24
C ASN A 128 22.63 22.35 26.97
N ASP A 129 22.76 22.99 25.80
CA ASP A 129 23.90 23.83 25.42
C ASP A 129 23.47 24.93 24.42
N PRO A 130 22.78 25.98 24.91
CA PRO A 130 22.23 27.03 24.05
C PRO A 130 23.30 27.74 23.22
N SER A 131 24.52 27.88 23.75
CA SER A 131 25.67 28.50 23.09
C SER A 131 26.11 27.79 21.81
N ASN A 132 25.92 26.48 21.70
CA ASN A 132 26.24 25.69 20.51
C ASN A 132 25.04 25.35 19.63
N SER A 133 23.83 25.71 20.04
CA SER A 133 22.58 25.37 19.33
C SER A 133 22.53 25.90 17.88
N GLY A 134 23.13 27.07 17.62
CA GLY A 134 23.20 27.69 16.28
C GLY A 134 23.89 26.82 15.22
N LYS A 135 24.75 25.86 15.62
CA LYS A 135 25.38 24.91 14.67
C LYS A 135 24.37 23.97 14.01
N TYR A 136 23.20 23.79 14.62
CA TYR A 136 22.15 22.87 14.16
C TYR A 136 20.92 23.59 13.58
N GLU A 137 20.91 24.93 13.62
CA GLU A 137 19.77 25.74 13.19
C GLU A 137 19.46 25.54 11.70
N ALA A 138 20.46 25.49 10.83
CA ALA A 138 20.26 25.28 9.39
C ALA A 138 19.58 23.94 9.08
N ALA A 139 20.04 22.86 9.72
CA ALA A 139 19.45 21.53 9.56
C ALA A 139 18.02 21.46 10.13
N TYR A 140 17.76 22.16 11.24
CA TYR A 140 16.42 22.29 11.79
C TYR A 140 15.46 23.02 10.83
N VAL A 141 15.88 24.15 10.27
CA VAL A 141 15.07 24.92 9.32
C VAL A 141 14.79 24.10 8.06
N GLU A 142 15.79 23.39 7.53
CA GLU A 142 15.61 22.50 6.37
C GLU A 142 14.60 21.37 6.67
N ALA A 143 14.77 20.67 7.79
CA ALA A 143 13.84 19.62 8.21
C ALA A 143 12.42 20.14 8.38
N LYS A 144 12.27 21.32 9.00
CA LYS A 144 10.97 21.98 9.17
C LYS A 144 10.34 22.31 7.81
N ASN A 145 11.11 22.84 6.86
CA ASN A 145 10.64 23.16 5.51
C ASN A 145 10.28 21.91 4.71
N LYS A 146 11.04 20.81 4.86
CA LYS A 146 10.72 19.52 4.24
C LYS A 146 9.39 18.98 4.76
N LEU A 147 9.17 18.99 6.08
CA LEU A 147 7.90 18.59 6.68
C LEU A 147 6.73 19.54 6.31
N GLN A 148 6.99 20.81 5.99
CA GLN A 148 6.00 21.75 5.45
C GLN A 148 5.59 21.42 4.01
N GLY A 149 6.48 20.73 3.29
CA GLY A 149 6.22 20.23 1.97
C GLY A 149 5.13 19.18 2.01
N SER A 150 3.90 19.59 1.67
CA SER A 150 2.79 18.68 1.33
C SER A 150 3.16 17.60 0.28
N THR A 151 4.37 17.66 -0.29
CA THR A 151 4.95 16.76 -1.28
C THR A 151 5.49 15.46 -0.71
N LEU A 152 5.95 15.41 0.55
CA LEU A 152 6.60 14.23 1.14
C LEU A 152 5.75 12.96 0.98
N LEU A 153 4.46 13.08 1.30
CA LEU A 153 3.50 11.97 1.22
C LEU A 153 2.80 11.89 -0.14
N LYS A 154 2.66 13.01 -0.86
CA LYS A 154 1.90 13.09 -2.12
C LYS A 154 2.42 12.14 -3.20
N ASP A 155 3.73 11.96 -3.31
CA ASP A 155 4.28 11.09 -4.35
C ASP A 155 3.97 9.62 -4.09
N LEU A 156 3.95 9.22 -2.81
CA LEU A 156 3.51 7.89 -2.40
C LEU A 156 1.99 7.73 -2.57
N GLU A 157 1.20 8.70 -2.13
CA GLU A 157 -0.26 8.72 -2.32
C GLU A 157 -0.66 8.61 -3.79
N ARG A 158 -0.01 9.39 -4.67
CA ARG A 158 -0.24 9.32 -6.13
C ARG A 158 0.10 7.96 -6.71
N SER A 159 1.17 7.34 -6.22
CA SER A 159 1.59 6.01 -6.67
C SER A 159 0.55 4.96 -6.27
N ILE A 160 0.03 5.03 -5.04
CA ILE A 160 -1.03 4.15 -4.54
C ILE A 160 -2.32 4.35 -5.32
N ILE A 161 -2.74 5.61 -5.52
CA ILE A 161 -3.93 5.92 -6.32
C ILE A 161 -3.78 5.42 -7.76
N SER A 162 -2.58 5.53 -8.35
CA SER A 162 -2.31 5.00 -9.69
C SER A 162 -2.45 3.48 -9.75
N GLU A 163 -1.92 2.75 -8.76
CA GLU A 163 -2.10 1.30 -8.67
C GLU A 163 -3.56 0.92 -8.45
N MET A 164 -4.28 1.61 -7.56
CA MET A 164 -5.71 1.40 -7.35
C MET A 164 -6.51 1.57 -8.65
N LYS A 165 -6.22 2.61 -9.43
CA LYS A 165 -6.89 2.87 -10.72
C LYS A 165 -6.64 1.75 -11.73
N LYS A 166 -5.38 1.27 -11.82
CA LYS A 166 -4.98 0.14 -12.68
C LYS A 166 -5.67 -1.16 -12.26
N ASP A 167 -5.68 -1.42 -10.96
CA ASP A 167 -6.32 -2.60 -10.37
C ASP A 167 -7.84 -2.59 -10.62
N LEU A 168 -8.47 -1.43 -10.55
CA LEU A 168 -9.91 -1.25 -10.83
C LEU A 168 -10.24 -1.15 -12.34
N GLY A 169 -9.23 -1.04 -13.21
CA GLY A 169 -9.42 -0.84 -14.65
C GLY A 169 -10.03 0.51 -15.04
N ILE A 170 -9.99 1.50 -14.14
CA ILE A 170 -10.54 2.85 -14.37
C ILE A 170 -9.62 3.67 -15.29
N ASP A 171 -8.35 3.31 -15.36
CA ASP A 171 -7.34 3.90 -16.25
C ASP A 171 -7.57 3.61 -17.74
N LYS A 172 -8.54 2.76 -18.07
CA LYS A 172 -8.92 2.38 -19.45
C LYS A 172 -10.27 2.95 -19.91
N LEU A 173 -10.94 3.74 -19.07
CA LEU A 173 -12.18 4.46 -19.37
C LEU A 173 -11.87 5.91 -19.75
#